data_AF-A0A1Q5RJB0-F1
#
_entry.id   AF-A0A1Q5RJB0-F1
#
_cell.length_a   1.000
_cell.length_b   1.000
_cell.length_c   1.000
_cell.angle_alpha   90.00
_cell.angle_beta   90.00
_cell.angle_gamma   90.00
#
_symmetry.space_group_name_H-M   'P 1'
#
loop_
_entity.id
_entity.type
_entity.pdbx_description
1 polymer ?
#
loop_
_entity_poly.entity_id
_entity_poly.type
_entity_poly.pdbx_seq_one_letter_code
_entity_poly.pdbx_strand_id
1 'polypeptide(L)'
;MGEWTGVAIALASSSLGGTAAAVTRYLVGGADPILLAILRWGIGFLCLLPCALMPGVRWPQRSDWPAVALLGICFFGLFFILYNIAVSYTTAARASLALATLPLHTMVVGALLGVERLTARKITGVSVAVLGVAAALAAGLAQSP
;
A
#
# COMPACT_ATOMS: atom_id res chain seq x y z
N MET A 1 -15.00 -16.48 12.06
CA MET A 1 -15.30 -15.32 11.20
C MET A 1 -15.57 -15.87 9.81
N GLY A 2 -16.73 -15.56 9.21
CA GLY A 2 -17.08 -16.11 7.89
C GLY A 2 -16.19 -15.51 6.80
N GLU A 3 -15.85 -16.31 5.79
CA GLU A 3 -15.01 -15.86 4.65
C GLU A 3 -15.58 -14.58 4.01
N TRP A 4 -16.91 -14.44 3.98
CA TRP A 4 -17.63 -13.25 3.54
C TRP A 4 -17.33 -11.98 4.36
N THR A 5 -17.14 -12.10 5.67
CA THR A 5 -16.79 -10.96 6.53
C THR A 5 -15.39 -10.47 6.21
N GLY A 6 -14.46 -11.39 5.94
CA GLY A 6 -13.10 -11.07 5.51
C GLY A 6 -13.07 -10.37 4.14
N VAL A 7 -13.86 -10.87 3.18
CA VAL A 7 -14.01 -10.25 1.85
C VAL A 7 -14.61 -8.85 1.96
N ALA A 8 -15.63 -8.64 2.79
CA ALA A 8 -16.24 -7.33 3.00
C ALA A 8 -15.25 -6.32 3.60
N ILE A 9 -14.44 -6.73 4.59
CA ILE A 9 -13.41 -5.87 5.18
C ILE A 9 -12.32 -5.53 4.15
N ALA A 10 -11.90 -6.50 3.34
CA ALA A 10 -10.91 -6.29 2.28
C ALA A 10 -11.43 -5.31 1.20
N LEU A 11 -12.69 -5.43 0.80
CA LEU A 11 -13.33 -4.51 -0.15
C LEU A 11 -13.46 -3.10 0.43
N ALA A 12 -13.89 -2.96 1.67
CA ALA A 12 -13.96 -1.67 2.34
C ALA A 12 -12.58 -1.01 2.43
N SER A 13 -11.56 -1.76 2.87
CA SER A 13 -10.17 -1.28 2.96
C SER A 13 -9.63 -0.85 1.59
N SER A 14 -9.89 -1.63 0.54
CA SER A 14 -9.44 -1.33 -0.82
C SER A 14 -10.11 -0.08 -1.39
N SER A 15 -11.40 0.10 -1.14
CA SER A 15 -12.15 1.29 -1.53
C SER A 15 -11.63 2.56 -0.82
N LEU A 16 -11.39 2.48 0.49
CA LEU A 16 -10.78 3.57 1.26
C LEU A 16 -9.37 3.92 0.75
N GLY A 17 -8.56 2.91 0.41
CA GLY A 17 -7.24 3.09 -0.17
C GLY A 17 -7.29 3.78 -1.54
N GLY A 18 -8.21 3.37 -2.41
CA GLY A 18 -8.40 3.96 -3.74
C GLY A 18 -8.83 5.42 -3.69
N THR A 19 -9.81 5.76 -2.84
CA THR A 19 -10.27 7.15 -2.67
C THR A 19 -9.16 8.04 -2.12
N ALA A 20 -8.36 7.53 -1.17
CA ALA A 20 -7.23 8.28 -0.62
C ALA A 20 -6.17 8.59 -1.69
N ALA A 21 -5.93 7.68 -2.64
CA ALA A 21 -5.00 7.92 -3.76
C ALA A 21 -5.52 8.99 -4.72
N ALA A 22 -6.82 8.97 -5.05
CA ALA A 22 -7.46 9.98 -5.89
C ALA A 22 -7.42 11.37 -5.26
N VAL A 23 -7.75 11.47 -3.97
CA VAL A 23 -7.70 12.73 -3.20
C VAL A 23 -6.27 13.26 -3.11
N THR A 24 -5.28 12.39 -2.87
CA THR A 24 -3.87 12.80 -2.83
C THR A 24 -3.41 13.41 -4.16
N ARG A 25 -3.84 12.85 -5.30
CA ARG A 25 -3.55 13.45 -6.63
C ARG A 25 -4.09 14.87 -6.78
N TYR A 26 -5.25 15.17 -6.20
CA TYR A 26 -5.82 16.51 -6.23
C TYR A 26 -5.08 17.50 -5.31
N LEU A 27 -4.61 17.05 -4.15
CA LEU A 27 -3.92 17.93 -3.18
C LEU A 27 -2.45 18.20 -3.51
N VAL A 28 -1.77 17.29 -4.21
CA VAL A 28 -0.34 17.45 -4.57
C VAL A 28 -0.08 18.67 -5.47
N GLY A 29 -1.08 19.17 -6.21
CA GLY A 29 -0.94 20.36 -7.05
C GLY A 29 -0.77 21.69 -6.29
N GLY A 30 -1.04 21.72 -4.97
CA GLY A 30 -1.00 22.96 -4.18
C GLY A 30 -0.36 22.86 -2.79
N ALA A 31 0.06 21.66 -2.35
CA ALA A 31 0.65 21.44 -1.04
C ALA A 31 1.93 20.62 -1.12
N ASP A 32 2.88 20.92 -0.24
CA ASP A 32 4.16 20.21 -0.16
C ASP A 32 3.91 18.70 0.14
N PRO A 33 4.44 17.77 -0.68
CA PRO A 33 4.22 16.33 -0.52
C PRO A 33 4.62 15.80 0.86
N ILE A 34 5.64 16.40 1.48
CA ILE A 34 6.13 16.00 2.81
C ILE A 34 5.11 16.37 3.87
N LEU A 35 4.52 17.57 3.79
CA LEU A 35 3.47 18.01 4.71
C LEU A 35 2.22 17.13 4.60
N LEU A 36 1.81 16.77 3.37
CA LEU A 36 0.70 15.84 3.15
C LEU A 36 0.99 14.45 3.75
N ALA A 37 2.22 13.95 3.63
CA ALA A 37 2.61 12.68 4.23
C ALA A 37 2.56 12.74 5.77
N ILE A 38 3.12 13.80 6.38
CA ILE A 38 3.11 14.00 7.83
C ILE A 38 1.67 14.08 8.36
N LEU A 39 0.80 14.86 7.70
CA LEU A 39 -0.61 14.97 8.07
C LEU A 39 -1.33 13.62 7.94
N ARG A 40 -1.12 12.89 6.84
CA ARG A 40 -1.76 11.60 6.60
C ARG A 40 -1.41 10.58 7.69
N TRP A 41 -0.13 10.45 8.02
CA TRP A 41 0.32 9.52 9.07
C TRP A 41 -0.01 10.02 10.48
N GLY A 42 0.06 11.33 10.72
CA GLY A 42 -0.29 11.95 12.00
C GLY A 42 -1.77 11.82 12.34
N ILE A 43 -2.67 12.07 11.37
CA ILE A 43 -4.11 11.86 11.54
C ILE A 43 -4.39 10.37 11.75
N GLY A 44 -3.76 9.48 10.97
CA GLY A 44 -3.88 8.03 11.17
C GLY A 44 -3.49 7.59 12.57
N PHE A 45 -2.37 8.11 13.10
CA PHE A 45 -1.94 7.86 14.48
C PHE A 45 -2.95 8.38 15.50
N LEU A 46 -3.43 9.62 15.35
CA LEU A 46 -4.43 10.21 16.25
C LEU A 46 -5.76 9.46 16.26
N CYS A 47 -6.21 8.94 15.11
CA CYS A 47 -7.43 8.13 15.03
C CYS A 47 -7.25 6.74 15.66
N LEU A 48 -6.06 6.13 15.54
CA LEU A 48 -5.75 4.83 16.13
C LEU A 48 -5.43 4.91 17.63
N LEU A 49 -4.95 6.05 18.13
CA LEU A 49 -4.62 6.26 19.54
C LEU A 49 -5.78 5.95 20.50
N PRO A 50 -7.02 6.47 20.32
CA PRO A 50 -8.13 6.14 21.21
C PRO A 50 -8.53 4.66 21.11
N CYS A 51 -8.43 4.04 19.93
CA CYS A 51 -8.63 2.61 19.77
C CYS A 51 -7.58 1.79 20.53
N ALA A 52 -6.31 2.21 20.51
CA ALA A 52 -5.22 1.54 21.22
C ALA A 52 -5.31 1.68 22.76
N LEU A 53 -5.93 2.76 23.23
CA LEU A 53 -6.17 3.03 24.66
C LEU A 53 -7.46 2.37 25.19
N MET A 54 -8.29 1.77 24.32
CA MET A 54 -9.50 1.06 24.77
C MET A 54 -9.15 -0.16 25.63
N PRO A 55 -9.89 -0.41 26.73
CA PRO A 55 -9.71 -1.59 27.56
C PRO A 55 -9.90 -2.87 26.75
N GLY A 56 -8.90 -3.76 26.76
CA GLY A 56 -8.93 -5.04 26.03
C GLY A 56 -7.96 -5.15 24.85
N VAL A 57 -7.28 -4.05 24.48
CA VAL A 57 -6.20 -4.11 23.47
C VAL A 57 -4.96 -4.75 24.07
N ARG A 58 -4.48 -5.82 23.42
CA ARG A 58 -3.22 -6.48 23.77
C ARG A 58 -2.07 -5.68 23.17
N TRP A 59 -1.33 -5.00 24.02
CA TRP A 59 -0.09 -4.33 23.63
C TRP A 59 0.99 -5.36 23.28
N PRO A 60 1.81 -5.11 22.26
CA PRO A 60 2.88 -6.02 21.88
C PRO A 60 3.91 -6.17 23.01
N GLN A 61 4.49 -7.36 23.14
CA GLN A 61 5.55 -7.61 24.12
C GLN A 61 6.77 -6.74 23.79
N ARG A 62 7.54 -6.35 24.80
CA ARG A 62 8.71 -5.46 24.62
C ARG A 62 9.76 -6.02 23.65
N SER A 63 9.80 -7.35 23.46
CA SER A 63 10.61 -8.02 22.44
C SER A 63 10.26 -7.63 21.01
N ASP A 64 9.00 -7.27 20.76
CA ASP A 64 8.47 -7.03 19.40
C ASP A 64 8.55 -5.55 19.03
N TRP A 65 8.84 -4.67 20.00
CA TRP A 65 8.97 -3.22 19.77
C TRP A 65 10.00 -2.86 18.69
N PRO A 66 11.21 -3.48 18.65
CA PRO A 66 12.17 -3.20 17.59
C PRO A 66 11.65 -3.61 16.21
N ALA A 67 10.97 -4.76 16.11
CA ALA A 67 10.39 -5.25 14.87
C ALA A 67 9.26 -4.34 14.38
N VAL A 68 8.37 -3.91 15.28
CA VAL A 68 7.28 -2.97 14.98
C VAL A 68 7.83 -1.60 14.56
N ALA A 69 8.84 -1.09 15.27
CA ALA A 69 9.48 0.17 14.92
C ALA A 69 10.18 0.11 13.56
N LEU A 70 10.91 -0.98 13.29
CA LEU A 70 11.56 -1.21 12.00
C LEU A 70 10.53 -1.29 10.87
N LEU A 71 9.43 -2.02 11.08
CA LEU A 71 8.37 -2.13 10.09
C LEU A 71 7.72 -0.77 9.79
N GLY A 72 7.46 0.02 10.83
CA GLY A 72 6.95 1.39 10.69
C GLY A 72 7.91 2.30 9.92
N ILE A 73 9.21 2.26 10.24
CA ILE A 73 10.24 3.04 9.52
C ILE A 73 10.32 2.60 8.05
N CYS A 74 10.34 1.31 7.77
CA CYS A 74 10.43 0.80 6.41
C CYS A 74 9.18 1.14 5.57
N PHE A 75 7.97 0.92 6.10
CA PHE A 75 6.72 1.11 5.35
C PHE A 75 6.26 2.56 5.26
N PHE A 76 6.45 3.36 6.32
CA PHE A 76 5.88 4.70 6.40
C PHE A 76 6.93 5.81 6.24
N GLY A 77 8.18 5.56 6.58
CA GLY A 77 9.28 6.49 6.37
C GLY A 77 10.00 6.23 5.04
N LEU A 78 10.80 5.18 5.00
CA LEU A 78 11.73 4.88 3.91
C LEU A 78 11.00 4.69 2.58
N PHE A 79 9.94 3.88 2.55
CA PHE A 79 9.14 3.67 1.34
C PHE A 79 8.57 4.98 0.79
N PHE A 80 8.05 5.85 1.65
CA PHE A 80 7.47 7.12 1.22
C PHE A 80 8.50 8.10 0.68
N ILE A 81 9.69 8.15 1.30
CA ILE A 81 10.83 8.97 0.83
C ILE A 81 11.30 8.45 -0.53
N LEU A 82 11.58 7.15 -0.66
CA LEU A 82 12.02 6.55 -1.91
C LEU A 82 10.96 6.70 -3.01
N TYR A 83 9.68 6.57 -2.67
CA TYR A 83 8.58 6.77 -3.61
C TYR A 83 8.52 8.22 -4.11
N ASN A 84 8.63 9.21 -3.21
CA ASN A 84 8.66 10.61 -3.62
C ASN A 84 9.87 10.92 -4.50
N ILE A 85 11.05 10.42 -4.14
CA ILE A 85 12.26 10.54 -4.96
C ILE A 85 12.04 9.90 -6.35
N ALA A 86 11.51 8.68 -6.41
CA ALA A 86 11.23 8.00 -7.66
C ALA A 86 10.28 8.80 -8.54
N VAL A 87 9.20 9.37 -7.98
CA VAL A 87 8.25 10.24 -8.70
C VAL A 87 8.87 11.60 -9.08
N SER A 88 9.92 12.07 -8.39
CA SER A 88 10.68 13.24 -8.85
C SER A 88 11.57 12.94 -10.06
N TYR A 89 12.09 11.70 -10.18
CA TYR A 89 12.91 11.26 -11.31
C TYR A 89 12.12 10.61 -12.45
N THR A 90 10.87 10.20 -12.22
CA THR A 90 10.01 9.53 -13.21
C THR A 90 8.60 10.09 -13.21
N THR A 91 7.87 9.96 -14.31
CA THR A 91 6.46 10.37 -14.32
C THR A 91 5.63 9.50 -13.39
N ALA A 92 4.56 10.07 -12.79
CA ALA A 92 3.64 9.35 -11.92
C ALA A 92 3.10 8.06 -12.56
N ALA A 93 2.90 8.07 -13.89
CA ALA A 93 2.49 6.89 -14.65
C ALA A 93 3.50 5.72 -14.54
N ARG A 94 4.81 6.00 -14.66
CA ARG A 94 5.87 4.99 -14.52
C ARG A 94 6.03 4.51 -13.07
N ALA A 95 5.82 5.39 -12.10
CA ALA A 95 5.84 5.03 -10.69
C ALA A 95 4.65 4.11 -10.32
N SER A 96 3.44 4.43 -10.80
CA SER A 96 2.27 3.56 -10.65
C SER A 96 2.45 2.21 -11.35
N LEU A 97 3.14 2.19 -12.49
CA LEU A 97 3.56 0.98 -13.20
C LEU A 97 4.44 0.07 -12.33
N ALA A 98 5.48 0.62 -11.73
CA ALA A 98 6.35 -0.10 -10.82
C ALA A 98 5.56 -0.63 -9.61
N LEU A 99 4.68 0.20 -9.04
CA LEU A 99 3.82 -0.18 -7.92
C LEU A 99 2.87 -1.32 -8.27
N ALA A 100 2.36 -1.34 -9.49
CA ALA A 100 1.46 -2.38 -9.98
C ALA A 100 2.15 -3.76 -10.16
N THR A 101 3.50 -3.78 -10.17
CA THR A 101 4.29 -5.03 -10.12
C THR A 101 4.61 -5.48 -8.69
N LEU A 102 4.23 -4.72 -7.65
CA LEU A 102 4.37 -5.15 -6.26
C LEU A 102 3.74 -6.53 -5.99
N PRO A 103 2.51 -6.86 -6.43
CA PRO A 103 1.93 -8.19 -6.19
C PRO A 103 2.76 -9.34 -6.74
N LEU A 104 3.49 -9.13 -7.85
CA LEU A 104 4.46 -10.10 -8.36
C LEU A 104 5.63 -10.25 -7.39
N HIS A 105 6.23 -9.14 -6.95
CA HIS A 105 7.36 -9.14 -6.02
C HIS A 105 6.98 -9.78 -4.68
N THR A 106 5.83 -9.44 -4.10
CA THR A 106 5.35 -10.06 -2.85
C THR A 106 5.09 -11.55 -3.03
N MET A 107 4.55 -12.00 -4.17
CA MET A 107 4.38 -13.43 -4.44
C MET A 107 5.73 -14.16 -4.53
N VAL A 108 6.72 -13.59 -5.24
CA VAL A 108 8.06 -14.17 -5.38
C VAL A 108 8.75 -14.27 -4.01
N VAL A 109 8.74 -13.18 -3.24
CA VAL A 109 9.34 -13.15 -1.90
C VAL A 109 8.62 -14.10 -0.95
N GLY A 110 7.28 -14.16 -0.97
CA GLY A 110 6.48 -15.09 -0.17
C GLY A 110 6.75 -16.57 -0.50
N ALA A 111 6.98 -16.87 -1.78
CA ALA A 111 7.39 -18.21 -2.22
C ALA A 111 8.83 -18.55 -1.79
N LEU A 112 9.77 -17.61 -1.92
CA LEU A 112 11.17 -17.78 -1.49
C LEU A 112 11.28 -17.97 0.03
N LEU A 113 10.47 -17.28 0.81
CA LEU A 113 10.39 -17.42 2.27
C LEU A 113 9.63 -18.69 2.70
N GLY A 114 9.09 -19.48 1.76
CA GLY A 114 8.36 -20.72 2.06
C GLY A 114 7.01 -20.53 2.74
N VAL A 115 6.51 -19.29 2.83
CA VAL A 115 5.26 -18.94 3.51
C VAL A 115 4.06 -19.39 2.68
N GLU A 116 4.19 -19.41 1.34
CA GLU A 116 3.09 -19.78 0.43
C GLU A 116 3.52 -20.74 -0.68
N ARG A 117 2.75 -21.83 -0.85
CA ARG A 117 2.90 -22.74 -2.00
C ARG A 117 2.39 -22.06 -3.27
N LEU A 118 3.22 -22.07 -4.31
CA LEU A 118 2.90 -21.59 -5.66
C LEU A 118 1.91 -22.56 -6.34
N THR A 119 0.62 -22.38 -6.08
CA THR A 119 -0.44 -23.14 -6.75
C THR A 119 -0.78 -22.50 -8.10
N ALA A 120 -1.15 -23.31 -9.11
CA ALA A 120 -1.56 -22.83 -10.44
C ALA A 120 -2.62 -21.71 -10.40
N ARG A 121 -3.52 -21.73 -9.41
CA ARG A 121 -4.54 -20.70 -9.16
C ARG A 121 -3.96 -19.32 -8.79
N LYS A 122 -2.81 -19.27 -8.13
CA LYS A 122 -2.12 -18.01 -7.79
C LYS A 122 -1.41 -17.44 -9.01
N ILE A 123 -0.79 -18.31 -9.80
CA ILE A 123 -0.14 -17.93 -11.05
C ILE A 123 -1.17 -17.31 -12.00
N THR A 124 -2.34 -17.93 -12.17
CA THR A 124 -3.39 -17.36 -13.02
C THR A 124 -3.93 -16.04 -12.48
N GLY A 125 -4.16 -15.92 -11.17
CA GLY A 125 -4.60 -14.66 -10.56
C GLY A 125 -3.59 -13.52 -10.74
N VAL A 126 -2.30 -13.81 -10.58
CA VAL A 126 -1.23 -12.84 -10.80
C VAL A 126 -1.10 -12.47 -12.27
N SER A 127 -1.19 -13.43 -13.20
CA SER A 127 -1.19 -13.13 -14.64
C SER A 127 -2.37 -12.24 -15.03
N VAL A 128 -3.56 -12.49 -14.48
CA VAL A 128 -4.75 -11.64 -14.71
C VAL A 128 -4.53 -10.23 -14.14
N ALA A 129 -3.94 -10.10 -12.95
CA ALA A 129 -3.62 -8.80 -12.37
C ALA A 129 -2.61 -8.03 -13.23
N VAL A 130 -1.55 -8.69 -13.70
CA VAL A 130 -0.54 -8.11 -14.59
C VAL A 130 -1.14 -7.67 -15.92
N LEU A 131 -2.02 -8.49 -16.50
CA LEU A 131 -2.74 -8.16 -17.73
C LEU A 131 -3.69 -6.97 -17.53
N GLY A 132 -4.40 -6.91 -16.39
CA GLY A 132 -5.28 -5.78 -16.05
C GLY A 132 -4.50 -4.47 -15.93
N VAL A 133 -3.32 -4.52 -15.32
CA VAL A 133 -2.40 -3.37 -15.24
C VAL A 133 -1.91 -2.97 -16.62
N ALA A 134 -1.43 -3.92 -17.43
CA ALA A 134 -0.97 -3.66 -18.79
C ALA A 134 -2.08 -3.05 -19.66
N ALA A 135 -3.31 -3.55 -19.55
CA ALA A 135 -4.48 -3.03 -20.25
C ALA A 135 -4.87 -1.62 -19.78
N ALA A 136 -4.85 -1.35 -18.47
CA ALA A 136 -5.12 -0.01 -17.92
C ALA A 136 -4.10 1.03 -18.41
N LEU A 137 -2.85 0.62 -18.58
CA LEU A 137 -1.78 1.47 -19.11
C LEU A 137 -1.92 1.71 -20.62
N ALA A 138 -2.27 0.66 -21.36
CA ALA A 138 -2.54 0.76 -22.80
C ALA A 138 -3.78 1.62 -23.09
N ALA A 139 -4.78 1.64 -22.19
CA ALA A 139 -6.03 2.37 -22.33
C ALA A 139 -5.92 3.90 -22.10
N GLY A 140 -4.79 4.44 -21.63
CA GLY A 140 -4.48 5.87 -21.77
C GLY A 140 -3.94 6.62 -20.55
N LEU A 141 -2.63 6.53 -20.29
CA LEU A 141 -1.92 7.49 -19.41
C LEU A 141 -0.59 8.01 -19.99
N ALA A 142 -0.31 7.76 -21.27
CA ALA A 142 0.83 8.37 -21.97
C ALA A 142 0.64 9.88 -22.25
N GLN A 143 -0.56 10.44 -22.04
CA GLN A 143 -0.93 11.80 -22.50
C GLN A 143 -1.82 12.62 -21.54
N SER A 144 -2.10 12.20 -20.30
CA SER A 144 -2.78 13.12 -19.36
C SER A 144 -1.74 14.00 -18.66
N PRO A 145 -1.87 15.34 -18.73
CA PRO A 145 -0.90 16.30 -18.21
C PRO A 145 -0.75 16.23 -16.69
#